data_AF-A0A2S6R3L5-F1
#
_entry.id   AF-A0A2S6R3L5-F1
#
_cell.length_a   1.000
_cell.length_b   1.000
_cell.length_c   1.000
_cell.angle_alpha   90.00
_cell.angle_beta   90.00
_cell.angle_gamma   90.00
#
_symmetry.space_group_name_H-M   'P 1'
#
loop_
_entity.id
_entity.type
_entity.pdbx_description
1 polymer ?
#
loop_
_entity_poly.entity_id
_entity_poly.type
_entity_poly.pdbx_seq_one_letter_code
_entity_poly.pdbx_strand_id
1 'polypeptide(L)' 'MPPSYHRKPKPSREYQNKKRNCLKCGEKFLSEWTGERICPKCKQTTEWRSGAGISAA' A
#
# COMPACT_ATOMS: atom_id res chain seq x y z
N MET A 1 -39.45 -6.61 -15.23
CA MET A 1 -37.98 -6.74 -15.40
C MET A 1 -37.33 -6.57 -14.04
N PRO A 2 -36.59 -7.55 -13.52
CA PRO A 2 -35.87 -7.38 -12.25
C PRO A 2 -34.65 -6.45 -12.45
N PRO A 3 -34.27 -5.66 -11.44
CA PRO A 3 -33.10 -4.78 -11.52
C PRO A 3 -31.83 -5.62 -11.58
N SER A 4 -31.06 -5.45 -12.65
CA SER A 4 -29.78 -6.12 -12.84
C SER A 4 -28.77 -5.58 -11.83
N TYR A 5 -28.50 -6.35 -10.78
CA TYR A 5 -27.42 -6.06 -9.84
C TYR A 5 -26.07 -6.22 -10.57
N HIS A 6 -25.49 -5.10 -11.01
CA HIS A 6 -24.12 -5.06 -11.49
C HIS A 6 -23.16 -5.37 -10.33
N ARG A 7 -22.76 -6.63 -10.21
CA ARG A 7 -21.72 -7.04 -9.26
C ARG A 7 -20.39 -6.49 -9.76
N LYS A 8 -19.65 -5.80 -8.87
CA LYS A 8 -18.28 -5.38 -9.18
C LYS A 8 -17.47 -6.63 -9.56
N PRO A 9 -16.81 -6.64 -10.74
CA PRO A 9 -15.98 -7.77 -11.14
C PRO A 9 -14.87 -7.98 -10.11
N LYS A 10 -14.61 -9.25 -9.78
CA LYS A 10 -13.55 -9.61 -8.83
C LYS A 10 -12.22 -9.10 -9.40
N PRO A 11 -11.34 -8.51 -8.57
CA PRO A 11 -10.03 -8.08 -9.03
C PRO A 11 -9.26 -9.31 -9.56
N SER A 12 -8.87 -9.28 -10.83
CA SER A 12 -8.13 -10.37 -11.49
C SER A 12 -6.71 -10.57 -10.97
N ARG A 13 -6.22 -9.67 -10.11
CA ARG A 13 -4.86 -9.71 -9.57
C ARG A 13 -4.94 -10.08 -8.10
N GLU A 14 -4.49 -11.29 -7.78
CA GLU A 14 -4.24 -11.70 -6.41
C GLU A 14 -3.13 -10.80 -5.85
N TYR A 15 -3.45 -10.06 -4.79
CA TYR A 15 -2.46 -9.27 -4.08
C TYR A 15 -1.54 -10.24 -3.31
N GLN A 16 -0.41 -10.54 -3.92
CA GLN A 16 0.61 -11.41 -3.31
C GLN A 16 1.41 -10.59 -2.31
N ASN A 17 1.38 -11.01 -1.04
CA ASN A 17 2.24 -10.42 -0.01
C ASN A 17 3.70 -10.70 -0.37
N LYS A 18 4.46 -9.65 -0.70
CA LYS A 18 5.87 -9.79 -1.09
C LYS A 18 6.78 -9.19 -0.03
N LYS A 19 7.87 -9.88 0.31
CA LYS A 19 8.91 -9.28 1.15
C LYS A 19 9.62 -8.19 0.34
N ARG A 20 9.57 -6.95 0.81
CA ARG A 20 10.23 -5.78 0.21
C ARG A 20 11.06 -5.05 1.25
N ASN A 21 12.03 -4.27 0.80
CA ASN A 21 12.83 -3.41 1.68
C ASN A 21 12.13 -2.05 1.82
N CYS A 22 12.06 -1.53 3.04
CA CYS A 22 11.51 -0.22 3.34
C CYS A 22 12.36 0.88 2.69
N LEU A 23 11.73 1.83 1.99
CA LEU A 23 12.44 2.98 1.41
C LEU A 23 12.96 3.97 2.47
N LYS A 24 12.40 3.99 3.69
CA LYS A 24 12.83 4.90 4.77
C LYS A 24 13.98 4.33 5.60
N CYS A 25 13.91 3.05 5.99
CA CYS A 25 14.87 2.43 6.91
C CYS A 25 15.61 1.20 6.35
N GLY A 26 15.25 0.71 5.16
CA GLY A 26 15.84 -0.50 4.57
C GLY A 26 15.37 -1.83 5.18
N GLU A 27 14.57 -1.82 6.26
CA GLU A 27 14.08 -3.03 6.92
C GLU A 27 13.21 -3.87 5.95
N LYS A 28 13.42 -5.19 5.95
CA LYS A 28 12.61 -6.14 5.17
C LYS A 28 11.24 -6.27 5.82
N PHE A 29 10.18 -5.94 5.10
CA PHE A 29 8.80 -6.05 5.58
C PHE A 29 7.92 -6.73 4.53
N LEU A 30 6.79 -7.29 4.97
CA LEU A 30 5.78 -7.87 4.10
C LEU A 30 4.93 -6.73 3.52
N SER A 31 5.05 -6.49 2.21
CA SER A 31 4.18 -5.57 1.50
C SER A 31 2.87 -6.27 1.17
N GLU A 32 1.74 -5.80 1.70
CA GLU A 32 0.41 -6.37 1.42
C GLU A 32 -0.06 -6.07 -0.01
N TRP A 33 0.38 -4.96 -0.58
CA TRP A 33 0.10 -4.60 -1.96
C TRP A 33 1.33 -4.05 -2.68
N THR A 34 1.29 -4.04 -4.01
CA THR A 34 2.42 -3.63 -4.89
C THR A 34 2.93 -2.21 -4.60
N GLY A 35 2.05 -1.34 -4.10
CA GLY A 35 2.38 0.04 -3.72
C GLY A 35 2.96 0.21 -2.30
N GLU A 36 2.94 -0.82 -1.47
CA GLU A 36 3.47 -0.72 -0.10
C GLU A 36 4.99 -0.87 -0.12
N ARG A 37 5.70 0.26 0.03
CA ARG A 37 7.17 0.35 0.03
C ARG A 37 7.76 0.87 1.35
N ILE A 38 6.91 1.11 2.35
CA ILE A 38 7.28 1.61 3.67
C ILE A 38 6.77 0.60 4.70
N CYS A 39 7.64 0.17 5.61
CA CYS A 39 7.28 -0.78 6.66
C CYS A 39 6.24 -0.18 7.62
N PRO A 40 5.41 -0.99 8.31
CA PRO A 40 4.37 -0.50 9.21
C PRO A 40 4.92 0.38 10.35
N LYS A 41 6.17 0.19 10.77
CA LYS A 41 6.84 1.08 11.73
C LYS A 41 7.02 2.48 11.16
N CYS A 42 7.68 2.61 10.01
CA CYS A 42 7.89 3.90 9.35
C CYS A 42 6.57 4.53 8.87
N LYS A 43 5.60 3.72 8.44
CA LYS A 43 4.26 4.17 8.01
C LYS A 43 3.45 4.78 9.15
N GLN A 44 3.69 4.32 10.39
CA GLN A 44 3.04 4.87 11.59
C GLN A 44 3.72 6.12 12.13
N THR A 45 4.94 6.43 11.69
CA THR A 45 5.61 7.67 12.12
C THR A 45 4.85 8.89 11.62
N THR A 46 4.77 9.92 12.47
CA THR A 46 4.14 11.21 12.15
C THR A 46 4.74 11.82 10.88
N GLU A 47 6.06 11.67 10.68
CA GLU A 47 6.76 12.19 9.51
C GLU A 47 6.23 11.63 8.17
N TRP A 48 5.80 10.37 8.15
CA TRP A 48 5.14 9.78 6.98
C TRP A 48 3.68 10.21 6.86
N ARG A 49 2.92 10.23 7.97
CA ARG A 49 1.49 10.58 7.97
C ARG A 49 1.24 12.05 7.63
N SER A 50 2.10 12.95 8.10
CA SER A 50 1.96 14.39 7.92
C SER A 50 2.39 14.87 6.55
N GLY A 51 2.94 14.00 5.69
CA GLY A 51 3.43 14.41 4.35
C GLY A 51 4.56 15.45 4.41
N ALA A 52 5.12 15.72 5.58
CA ALA A 52 6.07 16.82 5.82
C ALA A 52 7.41 16.63 5.09
N GLY A 53 7.65 15.46 4.50
CA GLY A 53 8.86 15.11 3.75
C GLY A 53 8.71 14.98 2.23
N ILE A 54 7.54 15.29 1.65
CA ILE A 54 7.37 15.33 0.18
C ILE A 54 7.20 16.78 -0.28
N SER A 55 8.29 17.55 -0.26
CA SER A 55 8.40 18.71 -1.13
C SER A 55 8.57 18.18 -2.56
N ALA A 56 7.48 18.20 -3.32
CA ALA A 56 7.55 18.20 -4.77
C ALA A 56 8.26 19.51 -5.17
N ALA A 57 9.49 19.37 -5.68
CA ALA A 57 10.21 20.42 -6.39
C ALA A 57 10.21 20.10 -7.88
#